data_AF-A0A0S2K7G4-F1
#
_entry.id   AF-A0A0S2K7G4-F1
#
_cell.length_a   1.000
_cell.length_b   1.000
_cell.length_c   1.000
_cell.angle_alpha   90.00
_cell.angle_beta   90.00
_cell.angle_gamma   90.00
#
_symmetry.space_group_name_H-M   'P 1'
#
loop_
_entity.id
_entity.type
_entity.pdbx_description
1 polymer ?
#
loop_
_entity_poly.entity_id
_entity_poly.type
_entity_poly.pdbx_seq_one_letter_code
_entity_poly.pdbx_strand_id
1 'polypeptide(L)'
;MPIKRVLAVIMEPLDKLAEKNTKYAAIKRKERLEVLGHIPLALISLAAYIFIVIFFGTDTYDPDEANLWGMSKQVWLVAMVLSAGFGGIFFVSSLSFIVWVQLIARNLKTKVSILKLSVFSVISLSISLVLLLLGKYLDWLIHHNSLLIAKFMRFGFETTPFLIEMAINFLILCIAIFLLQIAMFVASVPFKAKRHAREITAIKSDAKQQA
;
A
#
# COMPACT_ATOMS: atom_id res chain seq x y z
N MET A 1 54.15 -3.52 -37.96
CA MET A 1 53.77 -2.88 -36.68
C MET A 1 52.24 -2.60 -36.63
N PRO A 2 51.34 -3.58 -36.37
CA PRO A 2 49.89 -3.28 -36.31
C PRO A 2 49.14 -3.72 -35.03
N ILE A 3 49.69 -4.61 -34.20
CA ILE A 3 48.94 -5.29 -33.12
C ILE A 3 48.45 -4.30 -32.04
N LYS A 4 49.25 -3.29 -31.69
CA LYS A 4 48.86 -2.26 -30.70
C LYS A 4 47.68 -1.40 -31.14
N ARG A 5 47.53 -1.11 -32.44
CA ARG A 5 46.39 -0.32 -32.94
C ARG A 5 45.10 -1.13 -32.94
N VAL A 6 45.18 -2.42 -33.28
CA VAL A 6 44.00 -3.30 -33.27
C VAL A 6 43.49 -3.50 -31.85
N LEU A 7 44.39 -3.67 -30.86
CA LEU A 7 43.99 -3.76 -29.45
C LEU A 7 43.32 -2.48 -28.94
N ALA A 8 43.82 -1.31 -29.33
CA ALA A 8 43.23 -0.03 -28.92
C ALA A 8 41.80 0.16 -29.46
N VAL A 9 41.54 -0.24 -30.71
CA VAL A 9 40.22 -0.14 -31.34
C VAL A 9 39.21 -1.13 -30.72
N ILE A 10 39.67 -2.28 -30.20
CA ILE A 10 38.82 -3.27 -29.53
C ILE A 10 38.57 -2.91 -28.05
N MET A 11 39.56 -2.32 -27.37
CA MET A 11 39.44 -1.90 -25.97
C MET A 11 38.50 -0.69 -25.79
N GLU A 12 38.48 0.25 -26.73
CA GLU A 12 37.64 1.45 -26.63
C GLU A 12 36.12 1.20 -26.50
N PRO A 13 35.49 0.29 -27.28
CA PRO A 13 34.08 -0.06 -27.09
C PRO A 13 33.85 -0.90 -25.82
N LEU A 14 34.82 -1.72 -25.39
CA LEU A 14 34.74 -2.48 -24.14
C LEU A 14 34.76 -1.57 -22.91
N ASP A 15 35.61 -0.56 -22.91
CA ASP A 15 35.69 0.44 -21.84
C ASP A 15 34.41 1.26 -21.75
N LYS A 16 33.84 1.67 -22.91
CA LYS A 16 32.52 2.34 -22.95
C LYS A 16 31.38 1.45 -22.45
N LEU A 17 31.44 0.14 -22.70
CA LEU A 17 30.47 -0.84 -22.17
C LEU A 17 30.64 -1.05 -20.67
N ALA A 18 31.87 -1.15 -20.16
CA ALA A 18 32.18 -1.27 -18.75
C ALA A 18 31.75 -0.01 -17.96
N GLU A 19 31.96 1.17 -18.54
CA GLU A 19 31.53 2.45 -17.96
C GLU A 19 30.00 2.58 -17.93
N LYS A 20 29.31 2.11 -18.98
CA LYS A 20 27.84 2.02 -18.97
C LYS A 20 27.34 1.02 -17.92
N ASN A 21 27.95 -0.16 -17.82
CA ASN A 21 27.51 -1.19 -16.86
C ASN A 21 27.71 -0.75 -15.41
N THR A 22 28.81 -0.07 -15.10
CA THR A 22 29.07 0.51 -13.77
C THR A 22 28.11 1.65 -13.44
N LYS A 23 27.78 2.52 -14.41
CA LYS A 23 26.71 3.53 -14.26
C LYS A 23 25.35 2.88 -14.00
N TYR A 24 24.95 1.86 -14.76
CA TYR A 24 23.69 1.15 -14.55
C TYR A 24 23.65 0.41 -13.20
N ALA A 25 24.75 -0.22 -12.78
CA ALA A 25 24.84 -0.87 -11.48
C ALA A 25 24.74 0.13 -10.32
N ALA A 26 25.37 1.31 -10.46
CA ALA A 26 25.27 2.40 -9.49
C ALA A 26 23.84 2.96 -9.41
N ILE A 27 23.16 3.14 -10.54
CA ILE A 27 21.75 3.56 -10.61
C ILE A 27 20.85 2.51 -9.94
N LYS A 28 21.00 1.22 -10.29
CA LYS A 28 20.21 0.12 -9.71
C LYS A 28 20.43 -0.04 -8.21
N ARG A 29 21.65 0.21 -7.71
CA ARG A 29 21.96 0.22 -6.28
C ARG A 29 21.32 1.42 -5.57
N LYS A 30 21.31 2.58 -6.22
CA LYS A 30 20.68 3.80 -5.71
C LYS A 30 19.15 3.68 -5.65
N GLU A 31 18.54 3.06 -6.66
CA GLU A 31 17.11 2.71 -6.69
C GLU A 31 16.76 1.70 -5.59
N ARG A 32 17.58 0.65 -5.38
CA ARG A 32 17.38 -0.30 -4.26
C ARG A 32 17.46 0.38 -2.89
N LEU A 33 18.40 1.31 -2.70
CA LEU A 33 18.55 2.09 -1.47
C LEU A 33 17.38 3.05 -1.25
N GLU A 34 16.84 3.65 -2.32
CA GLU A 34 15.61 4.43 -2.25
C GLU A 34 14.44 3.55 -1.80
N VAL A 35 14.22 2.39 -2.43
CA VAL A 35 13.15 1.44 -2.07
C VAL A 35 13.27 0.97 -0.61
N LEU A 36 14.48 0.70 -0.12
CA LEU A 36 14.72 0.31 1.27
C LEU A 36 14.32 1.42 2.26
N GLY A 37 14.47 2.68 1.87
CA GLY A 37 14.04 3.84 2.66
C GLY A 37 12.52 3.98 2.78
N HIS A 38 11.74 3.28 1.94
CA HIS A 38 10.27 3.34 1.93
C HIS A 38 9.62 2.36 2.90
N ILE A 39 10.34 1.30 3.26
CA ILE A 39 9.85 0.19 4.09
C ILE A 39 9.52 0.62 5.53
N PRO A 40 10.32 1.47 6.22
CA PRO A 40 10.04 1.85 7.60
C PRO A 40 8.75 2.67 7.75
N LEU A 41 8.50 3.64 6.86
CA LEU A 41 7.30 4.48 6.93
C LEU A 41 6.03 3.66 6.67
N ALA A 42 6.09 2.76 5.67
CA ALA A 42 4.99 1.86 5.37
C ALA A 42 4.71 0.90 6.54
N LEU A 43 5.75 0.31 7.13
CA LEU A 43 5.63 -0.57 8.30
C LEU A 43 5.08 0.16 9.53
N ILE A 44 5.55 1.38 9.82
CA ILE A 44 5.03 2.18 10.94
C ILE A 44 3.57 2.56 10.72
N SER A 45 3.20 2.95 9.49
CA SER A 45 1.82 3.30 9.15
C SER A 45 0.90 2.09 9.24
N LEU A 46 1.37 0.93 8.79
CA LEU A 46 0.65 -0.34 8.88
C LEU A 46 0.53 -0.80 10.34
N ALA A 47 1.61 -0.71 11.13
CA ALA A 47 1.61 -1.07 12.55
C ALA A 47 0.69 -0.16 13.36
N ALA A 48 0.70 1.15 13.11
CA ALA A 48 -0.22 2.10 13.73
C ALA A 48 -1.68 1.79 13.36
N TYR A 49 -1.94 1.44 12.09
CA TYR A 49 -3.27 1.05 11.65
C TYR A 49 -3.75 -0.26 12.30
N ILE A 50 -2.89 -1.29 12.35
CA ILE A 50 -3.18 -2.55 13.04
C ILE A 50 -3.44 -2.30 14.53
N PHE A 51 -2.64 -1.45 15.17
CA PHE A 51 -2.83 -1.09 16.57
C PHE A 51 -4.20 -0.42 16.80
N ILE A 52 -4.62 0.49 15.90
CA ILE A 52 -5.96 1.11 15.95
C ILE A 52 -7.06 0.06 15.75
N VAL A 53 -6.91 -0.85 14.77
CA VAL A 53 -7.87 -1.93 14.53
C VAL A 53 -8.01 -2.84 15.76
N ILE A 54 -6.88 -3.21 16.38
CA ILE A 54 -6.88 -4.02 17.60
C ILE A 54 -7.56 -3.24 18.71
N PHE A 55 -7.12 -2.02 19.02
CA PHE A 55 -7.65 -1.23 20.13
C PHE A 55 -9.16 -0.95 20.02
N PHE A 56 -9.66 -0.63 18.83
CA PHE A 56 -11.10 -0.42 18.59
C PHE A 56 -11.91 -1.71 18.43
N GLY A 57 -11.24 -2.83 18.11
CA GLY A 57 -11.85 -4.15 17.90
C GLY A 57 -11.82 -5.08 19.11
N THR A 58 -10.90 -4.89 20.06
CA THR A 58 -10.76 -5.76 21.25
C THR A 58 -11.62 -5.34 22.43
N ASP A 59 -12.18 -4.13 22.43
CA ASP A 59 -13.09 -3.65 23.49
C ASP A 59 -14.46 -4.38 23.48
N THR A 60 -14.67 -5.28 22.51
CA THR A 60 -15.85 -6.15 22.37
C THR A 60 -15.50 -7.64 22.42
N TYR A 61 -14.27 -8.01 22.83
CA TYR A 61 -13.87 -9.42 22.91
C TYR A 61 -14.50 -10.09 24.13
N ASP A 62 -15.71 -10.62 23.97
CA ASP A 62 -16.31 -11.55 24.93
C ASP A 62 -15.79 -12.97 24.62
N PRO A 63 -14.99 -13.59 25.51
CA PRO A 63 -14.48 -14.95 25.30
C PRO A 63 -15.58 -16.01 25.21
N ASP A 64 -16.81 -15.74 25.64
CA ASP A 64 -17.95 -16.65 25.53
C ASP A 64 -18.72 -16.53 24.18
N GLU A 65 -18.51 -15.46 23.39
CA GLU A 65 -19.05 -15.32 22.01
C GLU A 65 -18.12 -15.94 20.94
N ALA A 66 -17.00 -16.51 21.36
CA ALA A 66 -15.79 -16.69 20.55
C ALA A 66 -15.79 -17.85 19.52
N ASN A 67 -16.93 -18.45 19.17
CA ASN A 67 -16.96 -19.50 18.14
C ASN A 67 -17.90 -19.15 16.98
N LEU A 68 -17.36 -18.43 16.00
CA LEU A 68 -17.93 -18.36 14.66
C LEU A 68 -18.12 -19.80 14.13
N TRP A 69 -19.37 -20.14 13.81
CA TRP A 69 -19.74 -21.48 13.34
C TRP A 69 -19.29 -21.72 11.89
N GLY A 70 -18.50 -22.76 11.65
CA GLY A 70 -18.14 -23.22 10.30
C GLY A 70 -17.72 -22.09 9.35
N MET A 71 -18.40 -22.00 8.20
CA MET A 71 -18.09 -21.03 7.14
C MET A 71 -18.37 -19.56 7.46
N SER A 72 -19.01 -19.25 8.60
CA SER A 72 -19.20 -17.86 9.03
C SER A 72 -17.86 -17.15 9.31
N LYS A 73 -16.82 -17.92 9.66
CA LYS A 73 -15.46 -17.42 9.83
C LYS A 73 -14.87 -16.86 8.53
N GLN A 74 -15.12 -17.51 7.41
CA GLN A 74 -14.64 -17.09 6.09
C GLN A 74 -15.36 -15.82 5.65
N VAL A 75 -16.67 -15.71 5.91
CA VAL A 75 -17.45 -14.49 5.67
C VAL A 75 -16.94 -13.34 6.54
N TRP A 76 -16.66 -13.61 7.81
CA TRP A 76 -16.03 -12.65 8.73
C TRP A 76 -14.67 -12.17 8.22
N LEU A 77 -13.80 -13.10 7.79
CA LEU A 77 -12.49 -12.76 7.24
C LEU A 77 -12.61 -11.87 6.00
N VAL A 78 -13.55 -12.16 5.08
CA VAL A 78 -13.79 -11.30 3.91
C VAL A 78 -14.23 -9.90 4.37
N ALA A 79 -15.18 -9.81 5.29
CA ALA A 79 -15.66 -8.54 5.80
C ALA A 79 -14.52 -7.71 6.41
N MET A 80 -13.70 -8.33 7.28
CA MET A 80 -12.55 -7.69 7.93
C MET A 80 -11.47 -7.27 6.95
N VAL A 81 -11.09 -8.14 6.02
CA VAL A 81 -10.06 -7.83 5.03
C VAL A 81 -10.49 -6.67 4.13
N LEU A 82 -11.76 -6.59 3.75
CA LEU A 82 -12.27 -5.49 2.94
C LEU A 82 -12.38 -4.20 3.75
N SER A 83 -13.05 -4.21 4.90
CA SER A 83 -13.26 -3.00 5.70
C SER A 83 -11.94 -2.46 6.25
N ALA A 84 -11.14 -3.31 6.90
CA ALA A 84 -9.85 -2.90 7.46
C ALA A 84 -8.79 -2.70 6.38
N GLY A 85 -8.78 -3.50 5.32
CA GLY A 85 -7.81 -3.33 4.24
C GLY A 85 -8.00 -2.01 3.49
N PHE A 86 -9.24 -1.68 3.08
CA PHE A 86 -9.52 -0.39 2.47
C PHE A 86 -9.34 0.77 3.46
N GLY A 87 -9.79 0.61 4.71
CA GLY A 87 -9.57 1.62 5.75
C GLY A 87 -8.08 1.94 5.92
N GLY A 88 -7.24 0.91 5.96
CA GLY A 88 -5.79 1.03 6.07
C GLY A 88 -5.17 1.76 4.88
N ILE A 89 -5.64 1.48 3.66
CA ILE A 89 -5.19 2.21 2.47
C ILE A 89 -5.50 3.71 2.59
N PHE A 90 -6.73 4.09 2.98
CA PHE A 90 -7.10 5.51 3.16
C PHE A 90 -6.34 6.18 4.31
N PHE A 91 -6.05 5.44 5.38
CA PHE A 91 -5.21 5.94 6.48
C PHE A 91 -3.77 6.21 6.02
N VAL A 92 -3.13 5.23 5.37
CA VAL A 92 -1.79 5.35 4.81
C VAL A 92 -1.74 6.46 3.75
N SER A 93 -2.78 6.58 2.93
CA SER A 93 -2.91 7.63 1.90
C SER A 93 -2.90 9.02 2.51
N SER A 94 -3.64 9.22 3.60
CA SER A 94 -3.69 10.50 4.31
C SER A 94 -2.29 10.96 4.76
N LEU A 95 -1.56 10.07 5.44
CA LEU A 95 -0.21 10.36 5.94
C LEU A 95 0.78 10.57 4.79
N SER A 96 0.74 9.68 3.80
CA SER A 96 1.61 9.75 2.63
C SER A 96 1.40 11.04 1.84
N PHE A 97 0.16 11.48 1.65
CA PHE A 97 -0.14 12.72 0.95
C PHE A 97 0.45 13.94 1.64
N ILE A 98 0.31 14.05 2.97
CA ILE A 98 0.89 15.15 3.74
C ILE A 98 2.40 15.21 3.53
N VAL A 99 3.09 14.09 3.74
CA VAL A 99 4.55 14.02 3.62
C VAL A 99 4.98 14.32 2.18
N TRP A 100 4.28 13.78 1.20
CA TRP A 100 4.58 13.98 -0.22
C TRP A 100 4.50 15.46 -0.63
N VAL A 101 3.41 16.15 -0.29
CA VAL A 101 3.24 17.56 -0.63
C VAL A 101 4.27 18.43 0.07
N GLN A 102 4.58 18.17 1.35
CA GLN A 102 5.63 18.88 2.08
C GLN A 102 7.01 18.72 1.42
N LEU A 103 7.35 17.50 0.99
CA LEU A 103 8.61 17.23 0.30
C LEU A 103 8.68 17.90 -1.08
N ILE A 104 7.60 17.90 -1.86
CA ILE A 104 7.54 18.63 -3.13
C ILE A 104 7.73 20.13 -2.89
N ALA A 105 6.98 20.70 -1.96
CA ALA A 105 7.04 22.12 -1.63
C ALA A 105 8.46 22.57 -1.25
N ARG A 106 9.15 21.77 -0.44
CA ARG A 106 10.54 21.99 -0.06
C ARG A 106 11.48 21.96 -1.26
N ASN A 107 11.31 21.00 -2.17
CA ASN A 107 12.13 20.90 -3.39
C ASN A 107 11.86 22.06 -4.37
N LEU A 108 10.63 22.57 -4.43
CA LEU A 108 10.25 23.70 -5.28
C LEU A 108 10.50 25.07 -4.63
N LYS A 109 10.98 25.12 -3.38
CA LYS A 109 11.13 26.34 -2.56
C LYS A 109 9.84 27.16 -2.46
N THR A 110 8.68 26.49 -2.48
CA THR A 110 7.36 27.12 -2.38
C THR A 110 6.73 26.86 -1.01
N LYS A 111 5.96 27.81 -0.50
CA LYS A 111 5.13 27.59 0.70
C LYS A 111 3.79 26.97 0.31
N VAL A 112 3.37 25.94 1.03
CA VAL A 112 2.06 25.32 0.89
C VAL A 112 1.20 25.70 2.09
N SER A 113 -0.06 26.05 1.84
CA SER A 113 -1.03 26.29 2.90
C SER A 113 -1.34 24.97 3.62
N ILE A 114 -0.98 24.90 4.91
CA ILE A 114 -1.25 23.74 5.77
C ILE A 114 -2.76 23.46 5.84
N LEU A 115 -3.59 24.50 5.79
CA LEU A 115 -5.05 24.39 5.86
C LEU A 115 -5.65 23.66 4.65
N LYS A 116 -5.11 23.89 3.45
CA LYS A 116 -5.59 23.16 2.25
C LYS A 116 -5.14 21.70 2.26
N LEU A 117 -3.95 21.44 2.81
CA LEU A 117 -3.41 20.09 2.94
C LEU A 117 -4.18 19.25 3.95
N SER A 118 -4.58 19.86 5.08
CA SER A 118 -5.32 19.19 6.13
C SER A 118 -6.72 18.76 5.67
N VAL A 119 -7.39 19.53 4.81
CA VAL A 119 -8.73 19.16 4.29
C VAL A 119 -8.69 17.80 3.57
N PHE A 120 -7.74 17.58 2.67
CA PHE A 120 -7.63 16.30 1.96
C PHE A 120 -7.30 15.14 2.92
N SER A 121 -6.39 15.38 3.86
CA SER A 121 -6.04 14.40 4.89
C SER A 121 -7.24 14.04 5.77
N VAL A 122 -8.02 15.03 6.21
CA VAL A 122 -9.23 14.83 7.03
C VAL A 122 -10.28 14.03 6.27
N ILE A 123 -10.51 14.32 4.98
CA ILE A 123 -11.45 13.54 4.17
C ILE A 123 -11.01 12.07 4.10
N SER A 124 -9.73 11.82 3.79
CA SER A 124 -9.19 10.46 3.72
C SER A 124 -9.25 9.73 5.06
N LEU A 125 -8.94 10.41 6.17
CA LEU A 125 -9.08 9.85 7.53
C LEU A 125 -10.54 9.58 7.90
N SER A 126 -11.46 10.44 7.48
CA SER A 126 -12.89 10.25 7.73
C SER A 126 -13.40 9.00 7.02
N ILE A 127 -13.00 8.79 5.76
CA ILE A 127 -13.32 7.56 5.02
C ILE A 127 -12.73 6.33 5.73
N SER A 128 -11.47 6.41 6.17
CA SER A 128 -10.85 5.33 6.95
C SER A 128 -11.64 5.04 8.23
N LEU A 129 -12.11 6.05 8.94
CA LEU A 129 -12.90 5.89 10.15
C LEU A 129 -14.26 5.24 9.86
N VAL A 130 -14.96 5.70 8.83
CA VAL A 130 -16.24 5.10 8.40
C VAL A 130 -16.06 3.62 8.06
N LEU A 131 -14.97 3.26 7.37
CA LEU A 131 -14.68 1.85 7.05
C LEU A 131 -14.34 1.01 8.29
N LEU A 132 -13.65 1.59 9.28
CA LEU A 132 -13.43 0.92 10.57
C LEU A 132 -14.74 0.68 11.31
N LEU A 133 -15.62 1.68 11.37
CA LEU A 133 -16.94 1.56 11.99
C LEU A 133 -17.82 0.55 11.25
N LEU A 134 -17.76 0.53 9.92
CA LEU A 134 -18.42 -0.49 9.10
C LEU A 134 -17.88 -1.88 9.42
N GLY A 135 -16.55 -2.03 9.55
CA GLY A 135 -15.92 -3.28 9.97
C GLY A 135 -16.47 -3.77 11.31
N LYS A 136 -16.52 -2.88 12.32
CA LYS A 136 -17.10 -3.21 13.64
C LYS A 136 -18.59 -3.58 13.56
N TYR A 137 -19.36 -2.90 12.73
CA TYR A 137 -20.76 -3.25 12.52
C TYR A 137 -20.92 -4.63 11.86
N LEU A 138 -20.11 -4.92 10.85
CA LEU A 138 -20.09 -6.23 10.19
C LEU A 138 -19.62 -7.34 11.14
N ASP A 139 -18.64 -7.05 12.00
CA ASP A 139 -18.19 -7.95 13.06
C ASP A 139 -19.36 -8.42 13.92
N TRP A 140 -20.05 -7.45 14.51
CA TRP A 140 -21.19 -7.67 15.38
C TRP A 140 -22.31 -8.43 14.66
N LEU A 141 -22.66 -7.99 13.44
CA LEU A 141 -23.70 -8.61 12.64
C LEU A 141 -23.39 -10.08 12.32
N ILE A 142 -22.13 -10.40 12.00
CA ILE A 142 -21.72 -11.76 11.62
C ILE A 142 -21.68 -12.67 12.85
N HIS A 143 -21.19 -12.19 13.99
CA HIS A 143 -21.22 -12.97 15.23
C HIS A 143 -22.66 -13.30 15.65
N HIS A 144 -23.54 -12.30 15.65
CA HIS A 144 -24.96 -12.47 16.02
C HIS A 144 -25.73 -13.41 15.07
N ASN A 145 -25.32 -13.50 13.80
CA ASN A 145 -25.99 -14.33 12.79
C ASN A 145 -25.14 -15.54 12.35
N SER A 146 -24.10 -15.88 13.10
CA SER A 146 -23.07 -16.84 12.70
C SER A 146 -23.64 -18.21 12.29
N LEU A 147 -24.61 -18.73 13.05
CA LEU A 147 -25.28 -20.01 12.74
C LEU A 147 -26.07 -19.95 11.42
N LEU A 148 -26.79 -18.86 11.17
CA LEU A 148 -27.59 -18.68 9.95
C LEU A 148 -26.68 -18.55 8.73
N ILE A 149 -25.61 -17.77 8.85
CA ILE A 149 -24.59 -17.62 7.82
C ILE A 149 -23.93 -18.98 7.52
N ALA A 150 -23.56 -19.74 8.57
CA ALA A 150 -22.97 -21.06 8.42
C ALA A 150 -23.91 -22.03 7.67
N LYS A 151 -25.21 -22.03 8.01
CA LYS A 151 -26.23 -22.84 7.33
C LYS A 151 -26.39 -22.42 5.87
N PHE A 152 -26.42 -21.13 5.58
CA PHE A 152 -26.50 -20.61 4.22
C PHE A 152 -25.30 -21.04 3.37
N MET A 153 -24.09 -20.90 3.93
CA MET A 153 -22.83 -21.24 3.26
C MET A 153 -22.59 -22.75 3.08
N ARG A 154 -23.47 -23.61 3.60
CA ARG A 154 -23.46 -25.05 3.32
C ARG A 154 -24.10 -25.40 1.99
N PHE A 155 -24.82 -24.50 1.32
CA PHE A 155 -25.44 -24.76 0.00
C PHE A 155 -26.28 -26.05 -0.06
N GLY A 156 -26.99 -26.37 1.03
CA GLY A 156 -27.82 -27.59 1.12
C GLY A 156 -27.05 -28.88 1.45
N PHE A 157 -25.72 -28.82 1.63
CA PHE A 157 -24.92 -29.94 2.12
C PHE A 157 -24.93 -30.02 3.66
N GLU A 158 -24.61 -31.19 4.23
CA GLU A 158 -24.47 -31.33 5.69
C GLU A 158 -23.30 -30.49 6.23
N THR A 159 -22.21 -30.44 5.49
CA THR A 159 -21.03 -29.61 5.73
C THR A 159 -20.59 -28.98 4.42
N THR A 160 -19.99 -27.78 4.48
CA THR A 160 -19.54 -27.12 3.25
C THR A 160 -18.40 -27.93 2.62
N PRO A 161 -18.47 -28.27 1.32
CA PRO A 161 -17.42 -29.00 0.64
C PRO A 161 -16.06 -28.30 0.76
N PHE A 162 -15.02 -29.09 1.06
CA PHE A 162 -13.65 -28.61 1.23
C PHE A 162 -13.12 -27.77 0.06
N LEU A 163 -13.47 -28.14 -1.19
CA LEU A 163 -13.07 -27.38 -2.37
C LEU A 163 -13.63 -25.94 -2.39
N ILE A 164 -14.86 -25.75 -1.88
CA ILE A 164 -15.48 -24.42 -1.78
C ILE A 164 -14.76 -23.60 -0.69
N GLU A 165 -14.44 -24.22 0.44
CA GLU A 165 -13.66 -23.60 1.51
C GLU A 165 -12.27 -23.16 1.05
N MET A 166 -11.56 -24.04 0.34
CA MET A 166 -10.25 -23.73 -0.20
C MET A 166 -10.31 -22.57 -1.21
N ALA A 167 -11.30 -22.57 -2.10
CA ALA A 167 -11.47 -21.50 -3.09
C ALA A 167 -11.72 -20.14 -2.42
N ILE A 168 -12.55 -20.09 -1.39
CA ILE A 168 -12.83 -18.85 -0.63
C ILE A 168 -11.57 -18.39 0.12
N ASN A 169 -10.85 -19.28 0.78
CA ASN A 169 -9.61 -18.95 1.47
C ASN A 169 -8.52 -18.41 0.52
N PHE A 170 -8.39 -19.02 -0.66
CA PHE A 170 -7.47 -18.54 -1.69
C PHE A 170 -7.86 -17.14 -2.18
N LEU A 171 -9.15 -16.90 -2.41
CA LEU A 171 -9.65 -15.58 -2.79
C LEU A 171 -9.35 -14.52 -1.72
N ILE A 172 -9.58 -14.84 -0.44
CA ILE A 172 -9.25 -13.95 0.69
C ILE A 172 -7.76 -13.60 0.68
N LEU A 173 -6.88 -14.59 0.50
CA LEU A 173 -5.44 -14.38 0.43
C LEU A 173 -5.06 -13.46 -0.74
N CYS A 174 -5.61 -13.69 -1.93
CA CYS A 174 -5.37 -12.85 -3.10
C CYS A 174 -5.78 -11.40 -2.86
N ILE A 175 -6.96 -11.18 -2.27
CA ILE A 175 -7.45 -9.84 -1.93
C ILE A 175 -6.52 -9.18 -0.91
N ALA A 176 -6.13 -9.90 0.15
CA ALA A 176 -5.25 -9.36 1.18
C ALA A 176 -3.89 -8.93 0.63
N ILE A 177 -3.27 -9.77 -0.23
CA ILE A 177 -1.99 -9.44 -0.88
C ILE A 177 -2.15 -8.22 -1.80
N PHE A 178 -3.24 -8.17 -2.56
CA PHE A 178 -3.51 -7.04 -3.46
C PHE A 178 -3.69 -5.72 -2.70
N LEU A 179 -4.47 -5.72 -1.62
CA LEU A 179 -4.66 -4.55 -0.75
C LEU A 179 -3.34 -4.12 -0.08
N LEU A 180 -2.53 -5.07 0.38
CA LEU A 180 -1.20 -4.79 0.92
C LEU A 180 -0.29 -4.14 -0.13
N GLN A 181 -0.31 -4.64 -1.36
CA GLN A 181 0.48 -4.07 -2.46
C GLN A 181 0.07 -2.63 -2.76
N ILE A 182 -1.24 -2.33 -2.76
CA ILE A 182 -1.75 -0.96 -2.90
C ILE A 182 -1.26 -0.08 -1.75
N ALA A 183 -1.40 -0.54 -0.51
CA ALA A 183 -0.96 0.20 0.67
C ALA A 183 0.55 0.54 0.60
N MET A 184 1.38 -0.43 0.23
CA MET A 184 2.83 -0.24 0.03
C MET A 184 3.12 0.74 -1.12
N PHE A 185 2.39 0.64 -2.22
CA PHE A 185 2.54 1.57 -3.35
C PHE A 185 2.23 3.01 -2.93
N VAL A 186 1.12 3.22 -2.22
CA VAL A 186 0.74 4.54 -1.71
C VAL A 186 1.76 5.06 -0.70
N ALA A 187 2.20 4.22 0.23
CA ALA A 187 3.24 4.57 1.22
C ALA A 187 4.57 4.99 0.58
N SER A 188 4.85 4.52 -0.64
CA SER A 188 6.08 4.86 -1.39
C SER A 188 6.01 6.21 -2.12
N VAL A 189 4.81 6.77 -2.32
CA VAL A 189 4.60 8.04 -3.07
C VAL A 189 5.44 9.21 -2.53
N PRO A 190 5.55 9.45 -1.20
CA PRO A 190 6.32 10.56 -0.64
C PRO A 190 7.77 10.60 -1.12
N PHE A 191 8.37 9.43 -1.32
CA PHE A 191 9.78 9.35 -1.64
C PHE A 191 10.08 9.64 -3.10
N LYS A 192 9.09 9.52 -3.99
CA LYS A 192 9.18 9.97 -5.38
C LYS A 192 9.05 11.49 -5.52
N ALA A 193 8.81 12.24 -4.42
CA ALA A 193 8.61 13.69 -4.44
C ALA A 193 9.74 14.47 -5.13
N LYS A 194 10.99 14.06 -4.96
CA LYS A 194 12.13 14.75 -5.60
C LYS A 194 12.10 14.63 -7.11
N ARG A 195 11.70 13.46 -7.63
CA ARG A 195 11.51 13.22 -9.06
C ARG A 195 10.33 14.04 -9.58
N HIS A 196 9.19 13.98 -8.91
CA HIS A 196 7.99 14.75 -9.30
C HIS A 196 8.26 16.26 -9.31
N ALA A 197 9.03 16.79 -8.33
CA ALA A 197 9.40 18.20 -8.31
C ALA A 197 10.26 18.60 -9.53
N ARG A 198 11.19 17.74 -9.97
CA ARG A 198 12.00 17.99 -11.17
C ARG A 198 11.17 17.99 -12.45
N GLU A 199 10.24 17.05 -12.57
CA GLU A 199 9.31 16.96 -13.70
C GLU A 199 8.43 18.23 -13.77
N ILE A 200 7.92 18.71 -12.63
CA ILE A 200 7.15 19.97 -12.57
C ILE A 200 7.99 21.18 -13.00
N THR A 201 9.25 21.26 -12.58
CA THR A 201 10.13 22.37 -13.00
C THR A 201 10.46 22.34 -14.50
N ALA A 202 10.64 21.14 -15.08
CA ALA A 202 10.92 20.98 -16.51
C ALA A 202 9.70 21.40 -17.37
N ILE A 203 8.50 20.97 -16.98
CA ILE A 203 7.26 21.41 -17.64
C ILE A 203 7.13 22.94 -17.60
N LYS A 204 7.47 23.56 -16.45
CA LYS A 204 7.42 25.02 -16.29
C LYS A 204 8.46 25.75 -17.14
N SER A 205 9.63 25.18 -17.39
CA SER A 205 10.63 25.79 -18.29
C SER A 205 10.19 25.71 -19.74
N ASP A 206 9.63 24.58 -20.16
CA ASP A 206 9.19 24.37 -21.54
C ASP A 206 8.00 25.26 -21.89
N ALA A 207 7.04 25.40 -20.96
CA ALA A 207 5.90 26.31 -21.10
C ALA A 207 6.34 27.79 -21.16
N LYS A 208 7.47 28.15 -20.55
CA LYS A 208 8.04 29.51 -20.63
C LYS A 208 8.81 29.78 -21.92
N GLN A 209 9.25 28.75 -22.64
CA GLN A 209 9.93 28.89 -23.93
C GLN A 209 8.96 28.94 -25.11
N GLN A 210 7.71 28.49 -24.91
CA GLN A 210 6.64 28.50 -25.91
C GLN A 210 5.71 29.72 -25.83
N ALA A 211 5.85 30.57 -24.82
CA ALA A 211 5.09 31.81 -24.60
C ALA A 211 5.98 33.03 -24.88
#